data_AF-A0A835H5J4-F1
#
_entry.id   AF-A0A835H5J4-F1
#
_cell.length_a   1.000
_cell.length_b   1.000
_cell.length_c   1.000
_cell.angle_alpha   90.00
_cell.angle_beta   90.00
_cell.angle_gamma   90.00
#
_symmetry.space_group_name_H-M   'P 1'
#
loop_
_entity.id
_entity.type
_entity.pdbx_description
1 polymer ?
#
loop_
_entity_poly.entity_id
_entity_poly.type
_entity_poly.pdbx_seq_one_letter_code
_entity_poly.pdbx_strand_id
1 'polypeptide(L)'
;MFSQWYPQEFQFQEFHYFVVMDFEATCDKDRNPHPQEIIEFPSILVNSMTGQLEASFQTYVRPVYHQHLSDFCKELTGIQQLQVESGVPLSEALLMHDKWLEDKGIKHTNFAVVTWSNWDCCVMLESECRFKRIRRPPYFNR
;
A
#
# COMPACT_ATOMS: atom_id res chain seq x y z
N MET A 1 10.34 47.26 -5.67
CA MET A 1 10.22 45.84 -5.28
C MET A 1 8.87 45.36 -5.79
N PHE A 2 8.83 44.68 -6.93
CA PHE A 2 7.60 44.13 -7.46
C PHE A 2 7.43 42.72 -6.87
N SER A 3 6.40 42.55 -6.04
CA SER A 3 5.94 41.22 -5.63
C SER A 3 5.41 40.50 -6.86
N GLN A 4 6.09 39.42 -7.27
CA GLN A 4 5.55 38.49 -8.26
C GLN A 4 4.34 37.79 -7.64
N TRP A 5 3.15 38.23 -8.03
CA TRP A 5 1.92 37.49 -7.83
C TRP A 5 1.96 36.28 -8.77
N TYR A 6 2.28 35.10 -8.23
CA TYR A 6 1.94 33.86 -8.90
C TYR A 6 0.43 33.67 -8.73
N PRO A 7 -0.37 33.59 -9.81
CA PRO A 7 -1.72 33.10 -9.69
C PRO A 7 -1.59 31.66 -9.15
N GLN A 8 -2.06 31.40 -7.94
CA GLN A 8 -2.36 30.03 -7.53
C GLN A 8 -3.53 29.60 -8.41
N GLU A 9 -3.23 29.00 -9.56
CA GLU A 9 -4.21 28.19 -10.28
C GLU A 9 -4.58 27.04 -9.33
N PHE A 10 -5.74 27.17 -8.68
CA PHE A 10 -6.34 26.06 -7.95
C PHE A 10 -6.60 24.94 -8.97
N GLN A 11 -5.71 23.94 -8.99
CA GLN A 11 -5.99 22.70 -9.69
C GLN A 11 -7.07 21.96 -8.90
N PHE A 12 -8.25 21.86 -9.50
CA PHE A 12 -9.27 20.94 -9.02
C PHE A 12 -8.78 19.52 -9.26
N GLN A 13 -8.68 18.74 -8.18
CA GLN A 13 -8.53 17.30 -8.29
C GLN A 13 -9.89 16.69 -8.68
N GLU A 14 -9.89 15.66 -9.53
CA GLU A 14 -11.12 15.01 -10.03
C GLU A 14 -11.51 13.76 -9.24
N PHE A 15 -10.67 13.32 -8.29
CA PHE A 15 -10.91 12.11 -7.52
C PHE A 15 -11.98 12.36 -6.45
N HIS A 16 -12.87 11.41 -6.24
CA HIS A 16 -13.85 11.46 -5.15
C HIS A 16 -13.25 10.94 -3.85
N TYR A 17 -12.25 10.07 -3.97
CA TYR A 17 -11.61 9.38 -2.85
C TYR A 17 -10.12 9.24 -3.06
N PHE A 18 -9.40 9.23 -1.95
CA PHE A 18 -8.00 8.80 -1.87
C PHE A 18 -7.92 7.48 -1.11
N VAL A 19 -7.25 6.51 -1.69
CA VAL A 19 -6.84 5.27 -1.01
C VAL A 19 -5.38 5.44 -0.63
N VAL A 20 -5.14 5.91 0.59
CA VAL A 20 -3.78 6.14 1.10
C VAL A 20 -3.26 4.82 1.68
N MET A 21 -2.07 4.40 1.31
CA MET A 21 -1.50 3.12 1.72
C MET A 21 0.01 3.18 1.91
N ASP A 22 0.55 2.21 2.67
CA ASP A 22 1.96 2.13 3.03
C ASP A 22 2.33 0.68 3.31
N PHE A 23 3.04 -0.01 2.40
CA PHE A 23 3.38 -1.41 2.62
C PHE A 23 4.53 -1.54 3.61
N GLU A 24 4.43 -2.51 4.51
CA GLU A 24 5.62 -3.02 5.19
C GLU A 24 6.16 -4.24 4.46
N ALA A 25 7.48 -4.38 4.41
CA ALA A 25 8.14 -5.50 3.77
C ALA A 25 9.28 -6.07 4.62
N THR A 26 9.62 -7.34 4.39
CA THR A 26 10.80 -7.97 4.97
C THR A 26 12.03 -7.10 4.73
N CYS A 27 12.84 -6.83 5.75
CA CYS A 27 14.05 -6.03 5.62
C CYS A 27 15.16 -6.55 6.54
N ASP A 28 16.38 -6.09 6.32
CA ASP A 28 17.52 -6.40 7.19
C ASP A 28 18.45 -5.18 7.26
N LYS A 29 19.22 -5.09 8.33
CA LYS A 29 20.08 -3.95 8.66
C LYS A 29 21.19 -3.75 7.62
N ASP A 30 21.81 -4.84 7.20
CA ASP A 30 22.97 -4.78 6.29
C ASP A 30 22.51 -4.78 4.82
N ARG A 31 21.56 -5.66 4.49
CA ARG A 31 21.06 -5.83 3.13
C ARG A 31 19.67 -6.42 3.13
N ASN A 32 18.74 -5.75 2.47
CA ASN A 32 17.39 -6.27 2.28
C ASN A 32 17.40 -7.66 1.62
N PRO A 33 16.53 -8.59 2.10
CA PRO A 33 16.43 -9.92 1.54
C PRO A 33 16.01 -9.87 0.07
N HIS A 34 16.44 -10.86 -0.71
CA HIS A 34 16.00 -11.05 -2.09
C HIS A 34 15.40 -12.45 -2.25
N PRO A 35 14.13 -12.58 -2.68
CA PRO A 35 13.18 -11.49 -2.92
C PRO A 35 12.83 -10.75 -1.61
N GLN A 36 12.53 -9.45 -1.73
CA GLN A 36 11.84 -8.73 -0.67
C GLN A 36 10.35 -9.08 -0.76
N GLU A 37 9.66 -9.23 0.37
CA GLU A 37 8.27 -9.65 0.42
C GLU A 37 7.45 -8.71 1.32
N ILE A 38 6.26 -8.31 0.87
CA ILE A 38 5.29 -7.55 1.66
C ILE A 38 4.85 -8.41 2.85
N ILE A 39 4.78 -7.80 4.03
CA ILE A 39 4.40 -8.42 5.30
C ILE A 39 3.22 -7.73 5.99
N GLU A 40 2.89 -6.50 5.61
CA GLU A 40 1.66 -5.81 6.00
C GLU A 40 1.11 -4.99 4.85
N PHE A 41 -0.21 -4.98 4.72
CA PHE A 41 -0.92 -4.19 3.71
C PHE A 41 -2.02 -3.34 4.39
N PRO A 42 -1.65 -2.17 4.94
CA PRO A 42 -2.58 -1.18 5.44
C PRO A 42 -3.01 -0.20 4.32
N SER A 43 -4.29 0.15 4.34
CA SER A 43 -4.87 1.22 3.51
C SER A 43 -5.93 1.98 4.31
N ILE A 44 -6.06 3.28 4.06
CA ILE A 44 -7.17 4.11 4.54
C ILE A 44 -7.90 4.75 3.37
N LEU A 45 -9.21 4.90 3.52
CA LEU A 45 -10.07 5.58 2.58
C LEU A 45 -10.36 6.98 3.10
N VAL A 46 -10.02 8.00 2.31
CA VAL A 46 -10.22 9.41 2.63
C VAL A 46 -11.16 10.03 1.59
N ASN A 47 -12.20 10.71 2.06
CA ASN A 47 -13.09 11.49 1.21
C ASN A 47 -12.34 12.74 0.71
N SER A 48 -12.23 12.92 -0.61
CA SER A 48 -11.45 14.03 -1.16
C SER A 48 -12.08 15.40 -0.89
N MET A 49 -13.40 15.45 -0.68
CA MET A 49 -14.12 16.70 -0.46
C MET A 49 -14.07 17.16 0.98
N THR A 50 -14.21 16.22 1.92
CA THR A 50 -14.28 16.55 3.36
C THR A 50 -12.95 16.36 4.09
N GLY A 51 -12.01 15.65 3.47
CA GLY A 51 -10.75 15.24 4.10
C GLY A 51 -10.94 14.22 5.23
N GLN A 52 -12.14 13.65 5.38
CA GLN A 52 -12.46 12.72 6.46
C GLN A 52 -12.04 11.30 6.11
N LEU A 53 -11.56 10.56 7.12
CA LEU A 53 -11.32 9.13 7.03
C LEU A 53 -12.66 8.39 7.11
N GLU A 54 -12.98 7.63 6.06
CA GLU A 54 -14.24 6.87 5.97
C GLU A 54 -14.09 5.40 6.33
N ALA A 55 -12.91 4.82 6.10
CA ALA A 55 -12.64 3.42 6.39
C ALA A 55 -11.13 3.16 6.47
N SER A 56 -10.79 2.04 7.10
CA SER A 56 -9.47 1.43 7.05
C SER A 56 -9.56 -0.02 6.60
N PHE A 57 -8.45 -0.51 6.07
CA PHE A 57 -8.18 -1.89 5.71
C PHE A 57 -6.78 -2.21 6.22
N GLN A 58 -6.59 -3.40 6.78
CA GLN A 58 -5.28 -3.88 7.19
C GLN A 58 -5.29 -5.39 7.17
N THR A 59 -4.22 -5.97 6.64
CA THR A 59 -3.98 -7.42 6.72
C THR A 59 -2.48 -7.69 6.74
N TYR A 60 -2.08 -8.74 7.46
CA TYR A 60 -0.72 -9.24 7.45
C TYR A 60 -0.54 -10.23 6.30
N VAL A 61 0.59 -10.12 5.62
CA VAL A 61 0.96 -10.98 4.51
C VAL A 61 2.02 -11.96 4.98
N ARG A 62 1.81 -13.25 4.68
CA ARG A 62 2.78 -14.29 5.03
C ARG A 62 3.88 -14.38 3.96
N PRO A 63 5.13 -14.04 4.29
CA PRO A 63 6.25 -14.24 3.37
C PRO A 63 6.47 -15.73 3.13
N VAL A 64 6.97 -16.10 1.96
CA VAL A 64 7.15 -17.50 1.53
C VAL A 64 8.62 -17.87 1.46
N TYR A 65 9.48 -16.92 1.08
CA TYR A 65 10.91 -17.16 0.86
C TYR A 65 11.72 -16.85 2.12
N HIS A 66 11.43 -15.72 2.79
CA HIS A 66 12.08 -15.30 4.03
C HIS A 66 11.06 -15.28 5.17
N GLN A 67 10.65 -16.48 5.60
CA GLN A 67 9.54 -16.68 6.54
C GLN A 67 9.79 -16.15 7.96
N HIS A 68 11.06 -16.00 8.34
CA HIS A 68 11.46 -15.51 9.65
C HIS A 68 11.92 -14.06 9.51
N LEU A 69 11.24 -13.15 10.20
CA LEU A 69 11.61 -11.74 10.22
C LEU A 69 12.92 -11.55 10.98
N SER A 70 13.83 -10.75 10.41
CA SER A 70 15.04 -10.31 11.12
C SER A 70 14.65 -9.49 12.35
N ASP A 71 15.53 -9.43 13.36
CA ASP A 71 15.30 -8.58 14.53
C ASP A 71 15.16 -7.10 14.14
N PHE A 72 15.99 -6.65 13.19
CA PHE A 72 15.88 -5.31 12.62
C PHE A 72 14.51 -5.02 12.01
N CYS A 73 13.95 -5.97 11.25
CA CYS A 73 12.63 -5.80 10.62
C CYS A 73 11.52 -5.69 11.67
N LYS A 74 11.56 -6.54 12.70
CA LYS A 74 10.60 -6.48 13.81
C LYS A 74 10.70 -5.18 14.60
N GLU A 75 11.92 -4.70 14.85
CA GLU A 75 12.17 -3.42 15.54
C GLU A 75 11.70 -2.22 14.72
N LEU A 76 11.96 -2.22 13.41
CA LEU A 76 11.62 -1.12 12.51
C LEU A 76 10.11 -1.00 12.28
N THR A 77 9.45 -2.12 12.02
CA THR A 77 8.03 -2.17 11.63
C THR A 77 7.08 -2.37 12.82
N GLY A 78 7.61 -2.88 13.95
CA GLY A 78 6.80 -3.33 15.09
C GLY A 78 6.09 -4.67 14.89
N ILE A 79 6.15 -5.26 13.68
CA ILE A 79 5.46 -6.50 13.33
C ILE A 79 6.16 -7.69 14.01
N GLN A 80 5.36 -8.52 14.68
CA GLN A 80 5.81 -9.73 15.34
C GLN A 80 5.74 -10.93 14.40
N GLN A 81 6.62 -11.91 14.63
CA GLN A 81 6.69 -13.14 13.85
C GLN A 81 5.33 -13.87 13.75
N LEU A 82 4.57 -13.91 14.86
CA LEU A 82 3.27 -14.57 14.90
C LEU A 82 2.22 -13.91 13.96
N GLN A 83 2.34 -12.60 13.71
CA GLN A 83 1.41 -11.86 12.85
C GLN A 83 1.59 -12.26 11.39
N VAL A 84 2.84 -12.38 10.92
CA VAL A 84 3.11 -12.83 9.54
C VAL A 84 2.86 -14.33 9.37
N GLU A 85 3.10 -15.15 10.40
CA GLU A 85 2.77 -16.59 10.37
C GLU A 85 1.26 -16.84 10.23
N SER A 86 0.45 -15.98 10.87
CA SER A 86 -1.02 -15.98 10.79
C SER A 86 -1.55 -15.19 9.60
N GLY A 87 -0.66 -14.57 8.81
CA GLY A 87 -1.00 -13.75 7.65
C GLY A 87 -1.49 -14.58 6.45
N VAL A 88 -2.06 -13.88 5.47
CA VAL A 88 -2.55 -14.48 4.22
C VAL A 88 -1.49 -14.38 3.12
N PRO A 89 -1.55 -15.20 2.06
CA PRO A 89 -0.71 -14.99 0.88
C PRO A 89 -0.99 -13.63 0.22
N LEU A 90 0.02 -13.00 -0.40
CA LEU A 90 -0.14 -11.70 -1.06
C LEU A 90 -1.31 -11.68 -2.08
N SER A 91 -1.49 -12.77 -2.83
CA SER A 91 -2.60 -12.88 -3.79
C SER A 91 -3.97 -12.77 -3.12
N GLU A 92 -4.11 -13.30 -1.91
CA GLU A 92 -5.35 -13.23 -1.13
C GLU A 92 -5.51 -11.84 -0.51
N ALA A 93 -4.44 -11.24 0.02
CA ALA A 93 -4.46 -9.86 0.51
C ALA A 93 -4.93 -8.86 -0.57
N LEU A 94 -4.46 -9.04 -1.82
CA LEU A 94 -4.91 -8.22 -2.95
C LEU A 94 -6.40 -8.41 -3.26
N LEU A 95 -6.92 -9.64 -3.17
CA LEU A 95 -8.35 -9.92 -3.35
C LEU A 95 -9.19 -9.36 -2.20
N MET A 96 -8.69 -9.43 -0.97
CA MET A 96 -9.34 -8.84 0.20
C MET A 96 -9.42 -7.32 0.08
N HIS A 97 -8.35 -6.66 -0.38
CA HIS A 97 -8.35 -5.22 -0.63
C HIS A 97 -9.31 -4.83 -1.76
N ASP A 98 -9.33 -5.59 -2.86
CA ASP A 98 -10.28 -5.38 -3.97
C ASP A 98 -11.73 -5.53 -3.52
N LYS A 99 -12.03 -6.56 -2.72
CA LYS A 99 -13.35 -6.77 -2.10
C LYS A 99 -13.70 -5.63 -1.13
N TRP A 100 -12.76 -5.16 -0.32
CA TRP A 100 -13.00 -4.04 0.58
C TRP A 100 -13.38 -2.76 -0.18
N LEU A 101 -12.71 -2.46 -1.30
CA LEU A 101 -13.08 -1.33 -2.16
C LEU A 101 -14.47 -1.51 -2.82
N GLU A 102 -14.82 -2.74 -3.21
CA GLU A 102 -16.14 -3.09 -3.73
C GLU A 102 -17.23 -2.90 -2.67
N ASP A 103 -17.02 -3.43 -1.45
CA ASP A 103 -17.97 -3.35 -0.33
C ASP A 103 -18.18 -1.90 0.14
N LYS A 104 -17.18 -1.02 -0.05
CA LYS A 104 -17.30 0.43 0.19
C LYS A 104 -17.91 1.20 -0.99
N GLY A 105 -18.20 0.55 -2.11
CA GLY A 105 -18.75 1.18 -3.31
C GLY A 105 -17.75 2.08 -4.04
N ILE A 106 -16.45 1.96 -3.76
CA ILE A 106 -15.39 2.85 -4.27
C ILE A 106 -14.74 2.30 -5.54
N LYS A 107 -14.69 0.98 -5.71
CA LYS A 107 -13.95 0.31 -6.78
C LYS A 107 -14.26 0.83 -8.20
N HIS A 108 -15.51 1.25 -8.43
CA HIS A 108 -15.98 1.78 -9.71
C HIS A 108 -16.09 3.31 -9.77
N THR A 109 -15.67 4.00 -8.71
CA THR A 109 -15.61 5.47 -8.65
C THR A 109 -14.26 5.98 -9.17
N ASN A 110 -14.15 7.29 -9.35
CA ASN A 110 -12.87 7.93 -9.62
C ASN A 110 -12.12 8.10 -8.29
N PHE A 111 -11.09 7.28 -8.04
CA PHE A 111 -10.24 7.39 -6.87
C PHE A 111 -8.76 7.28 -7.28
N ALA A 112 -7.88 7.85 -6.47
CA ALA A 112 -6.44 7.71 -6.61
C ALA A 112 -5.86 6.86 -5.48
N VAL A 113 -4.88 6.02 -5.81
CA VAL A 113 -4.01 5.40 -4.80
C VAL A 113 -2.91 6.39 -4.47
N VAL A 114 -2.68 6.61 -3.18
CA VAL A 114 -1.72 7.59 -2.68
C VAL A 114 -0.72 6.91 -1.76
N THR A 115 0.56 7.11 -2.02
CA THR A 115 1.68 6.55 -1.26
C THR A 115 2.68 7.67 -0.98
N TRP A 116 3.54 7.49 0.02
CA TRP A 116 4.58 8.49 0.33
C TRP A 116 5.57 8.63 -0.84
N SER A 117 5.94 7.51 -1.45
CA SER A 117 6.91 7.46 -2.55
C SER A 117 6.48 6.47 -3.64
N ASN A 118 7.28 6.34 -4.69
CA ASN A 118 7.05 5.31 -5.72
C ASN A 118 7.40 3.89 -5.24
N TRP A 119 7.97 3.73 -4.03
CA TRP A 119 8.45 2.44 -3.55
C TRP A 119 7.33 1.41 -3.44
N ASP A 120 6.18 1.74 -2.86
CA ASP A 120 5.08 0.80 -2.61
C ASP A 120 4.53 0.15 -3.89
N CYS A 121 3.95 0.96 -4.78
CA CYS A 121 3.22 0.47 -5.95
C CYS A 121 4.16 0.13 -7.12
N CYS A 122 5.20 0.94 -7.35
CA CYS A 122 6.06 0.82 -8.54
C CYS A 122 7.31 -0.03 -8.31
N VAL A 123 7.75 -0.22 -7.06
CA VAL A 123 8.93 -1.05 -6.74
C VAL A 123 8.51 -2.33 -6.04
N MET A 124 7.94 -2.25 -4.84
CA MET A 124 7.69 -3.37 -3.95
C MET A 124 6.61 -4.30 -4.50
N LEU A 125 5.39 -3.78 -4.72
CA LEU A 125 4.27 -4.58 -5.23
C LEU A 125 4.54 -5.12 -6.64
N GLU A 126 5.11 -4.31 -7.53
CA GLU A 126 5.49 -4.71 -8.90
C GLU A 126 6.55 -5.84 -8.87
N SER A 127 7.62 -5.67 -8.09
CA SER A 127 8.69 -6.65 -7.93
C SER A 127 8.14 -7.99 -7.45
N GLU A 128 7.37 -7.99 -6.36
CA GLU A 128 6.88 -9.22 -5.76
C GLU A 128 5.82 -9.89 -6.63
N CYS A 129 4.88 -9.13 -7.21
CA CYS A 129 3.89 -9.69 -8.14
C CYS A 129 4.58 -10.33 -9.35
N ARG A 130 5.60 -9.67 -9.92
CA ARG A 130 6.37 -10.22 -11.03
C ARG A 130 7.12 -11.50 -10.62
N PHE A 131 7.75 -11.50 -9.45
CA PHE A 131 8.51 -12.63 -8.94
C PHE A 131 7.61 -13.85 -8.65
N LYS A 132 6.46 -13.62 -7.99
CA LYS A 132 5.48 -14.65 -7.60
C LYS A 132 4.47 -14.98 -8.70
N ARG A 133 4.52 -14.30 -9.86
CA ARG A 133 3.56 -14.42 -10.97
C ARG A 133 2.11 -14.14 -10.57
N ILE A 134 1.92 -13.16 -9.67
CA ILE A 134 0.61 -12.70 -9.21
C ILE A 134 0.12 -11.59 -10.14
N ARG A 135 -1.16 -11.62 -10.51
CA ARG A 135 -1.78 -10.55 -11.27
C ARG A 135 -2.00 -9.34 -10.36
N ARG A 136 -1.29 -8.24 -10.61
CA ARG A 136 -1.50 -6.97 -9.92
C ARG A 136 -2.85 -6.33 -10.34
N PRO A 137 -3.70 -5.89 -9.40
CA PRO A 137 -4.92 -5.17 -9.72
C PRO A 137 -4.64 -3.87 -10.50
N PRO A 138 -5.39 -3.56 -11.57
CA PRO A 138 -5.09 -2.41 -12.43
C PRO A 138 -5.16 -1.04 -11.76
N TYR A 139 -5.90 -0.91 -10.65
CA TYR A 139 -6.06 0.37 -9.96
C TYR A 139 -4.77 0.85 -9.25
N PHE A 140 -3.77 -0.01 -9.05
CA PHE A 140 -2.44 0.42 -8.59
C PHE A 140 -1.59 1.11 -9.67
N ASN A 141 -2.11 1.24 -10.90
CA ASN A 141 -1.47 1.97 -12.00
C ASN A 141 -2.21 3.28 -12.34
N ARG A 142 -3.19 3.66 -11.52
CA ARG A 142 -3.97 4.89 -11.71
C ARG A 142 -3.32 6.07 -11.02
#